data_AF-A0A8C3FHT2-F1
#
_entry.id   AF-A0A8C3FHT2-F1
#
_cell.length_a   1.000
_cell.length_b   1.000
_cell.length_c   1.000
_cell.angle_alpha   90.00
_cell.angle_beta   90.00
_cell.angle_gamma   90.00
#
_symmetry.space_group_name_H-M   'P 1'
#
loop_
_entity.id
_entity.type
_entity.pdbx_description
1 polymer ?
#
loop_
_entity_poly.entity_id
_entity_poly.type
_entity_poly.pdbx_seq_one_letter_code
_entity_poly.pdbx_strand_id
1 'polypeptide(L)'
;MLRLNLHCGMVMVEERLIPGFISVALRIGGPFWKLFKHGSYFLGINGGFCGLIANNLFRRILNVTQAGIASSLPMAVLPFLATAAMYQAAITEPLISGDLTCAPCAMVRGGLIGSVMGGLYPIFLAIPINAGLAARYSSAPLPEKENILRFWIKVSQPVFKKMSFAILLQAAFGMYLSSRQYGIFMKMLQLPEASSNPEELKD
;
A
#
# COMPACT_ATOMS: atom_id res chain seq x y z
N MET A 1 32.46 7.39 15.94
CA MET A 1 31.11 7.86 16.34
C MET A 1 30.14 7.66 15.16
N LEU A 2 29.54 6.48 15.03
CA LEU A 2 28.39 6.25 14.15
C LEU A 2 27.13 6.40 15.02
N ARG A 3 26.42 7.53 14.91
CA ARG A 3 25.07 7.65 15.49
C ARG A 3 24.05 7.20 14.44
N LEU A 4 23.28 6.20 14.84
CA LEU A 4 21.99 5.83 14.26
C LEU A 4 21.16 7.08 13.94
N ASN A 5 20.69 7.20 12.70
CA ASN A 5 19.56 8.04 12.34
C ASN A 5 18.65 7.27 11.36
N LEU A 6 18.10 6.17 11.86
CA LEU A 6 17.11 5.33 11.16
C LEU A 6 15.66 5.78 11.43
N HIS A 7 15.46 6.93 12.09
CA HIS A 7 14.15 7.38 12.58
C HIS A 7 13.55 8.57 11.82
N CYS A 8 14.22 9.08 10.77
CA CYS A 8 13.84 10.30 10.04
C CYS A 8 13.47 10.04 8.57
N GLY A 9 12.92 8.87 8.24
CA GLY A 9 12.50 8.54 6.87
C GLY A 9 10.99 8.67 6.63
N MET A 10 10.18 8.39 7.65
CA MET A 10 8.72 8.22 7.48
C MET A 10 7.94 9.53 7.64
N VAL A 11 8.42 10.44 8.50
CA VAL A 11 7.74 11.73 8.78
C VAL A 11 8.09 12.79 7.73
N MET A 12 9.21 12.64 7.02
CA MET A 12 9.68 13.60 6.00
C MET A 12 8.97 13.47 4.63
N VAL A 13 8.19 12.40 4.41
CA VAL A 13 7.47 12.18 3.13
C VAL A 13 6.18 13.02 3.06
N GLU A 14 5.54 13.27 4.20
CA GLU A 14 4.24 13.97 4.26
C GLU A 14 4.35 15.45 3.88
N GLU A 15 5.43 16.15 4.25
CA GLU A 15 5.54 17.62 4.04
C GLU A 15 6.13 18.04 2.68
N ARG A 16 6.78 17.15 1.93
CA ARG A 16 7.50 17.54 0.70
C ARG A 16 6.77 17.20 -0.61
N LEU A 17 5.63 16.50 -0.53
CA LEU A 17 4.93 15.91 -1.69
C LEU A 17 3.90 16.84 -2.36
N ILE A 18 3.40 17.86 -1.65
CA ILE A 18 2.28 18.68 -2.11
C ILE A 18 2.65 19.69 -3.22
N PRO A 19 3.79 20.41 -3.19
CA PRO A 19 4.06 21.46 -4.18
C PRO A 19 4.63 20.96 -5.52
N GLY A 20 5.32 19.81 -5.56
CA GLY A 20 5.87 19.23 -6.81
C GLY A 20 4.81 18.56 -7.70
N PHE A 21 3.73 18.08 -7.07
CA PHE A 21 2.64 17.33 -7.71
C PHE A 21 1.81 18.18 -8.68
N ILE A 22 1.65 19.48 -8.42
CA ILE A 22 0.82 20.39 -9.22
C ILE A 22 1.50 20.77 -10.55
N SER A 23 2.82 20.96 -10.56
CA SER A 23 3.55 21.40 -11.77
C SER A 23 3.69 20.31 -12.83
N VAL A 24 3.76 19.04 -12.43
CA VAL A 24 3.87 17.90 -13.37
C VAL A 24 2.50 17.48 -13.90
N ALA A 25 1.44 17.61 -13.08
CA ALA A 25 0.06 17.30 -13.45
C ALA A 25 -0.48 18.16 -14.61
N LEU A 26 0.10 19.33 -14.87
CA LEU A 26 -0.34 20.25 -15.92
C LEU A 26 0.23 19.96 -17.32
N ARG A 27 1.22 19.06 -17.45
CA ARG A 27 1.97 18.89 -18.72
C ARG A 27 1.65 17.64 -19.56
N ILE A 28 1.00 16.59 -19.04
CA ILE A 28 0.85 15.31 -19.77
C ILE A 28 -0.60 14.80 -19.66
N GLY A 29 -1.25 14.59 -20.81
CA GLY A 29 -2.71 14.41 -20.97
C GLY A 29 -3.42 13.23 -20.29
N GLY A 30 -4.74 13.36 -20.18
CA GLY A 30 -5.63 12.63 -19.27
C GLY A 30 -5.87 11.11 -19.41
N PRO A 31 -5.74 10.42 -20.56
CA PRO A 31 -6.06 8.98 -20.65
C PRO A 31 -5.02 8.08 -19.95
N PHE A 32 -3.74 8.44 -20.05
CA PHE A 32 -2.62 7.74 -19.41
C PHE A 32 -2.64 7.90 -17.88
N TRP A 33 -2.91 9.13 -17.43
CA TRP A 33 -3.11 9.44 -16.02
C TRP A 33 -4.25 8.66 -15.38
N LYS A 34 -5.31 8.34 -16.13
CA LYS A 34 -6.41 7.52 -15.62
C LYS A 34 -5.93 6.11 -15.26
N LEU A 35 -5.16 5.41 -16.09
CA LEU A 35 -4.65 4.07 -15.76
C LEU A 35 -3.69 4.08 -14.56
N PHE A 36 -2.79 5.06 -14.49
CA PHE A 36 -1.88 5.24 -13.36
C PHE A 36 -2.63 5.53 -12.04
N LYS A 37 -3.61 6.46 -12.08
CA LYS A 37 -4.48 6.73 -10.93
C LYS A 37 -5.33 5.52 -10.55
N HIS A 38 -6.05 4.93 -11.51
CA HIS A 38 -7.00 3.85 -11.25
C HIS A 38 -6.30 2.57 -10.75
N GLY A 39 -5.08 2.29 -11.22
CA GLY A 39 -4.27 1.19 -10.72
C GLY A 39 -3.97 1.31 -9.23
N SER A 40 -3.46 2.47 -8.81
CA SER A 40 -3.17 2.75 -7.40
C SER A 40 -4.42 2.69 -6.51
N TYR A 41 -5.57 3.17 -7.02
CA TYR A 41 -6.85 3.05 -6.32
C TYR A 41 -7.33 1.61 -6.20
N PHE A 42 -7.16 0.78 -7.23
CA PHE A 42 -7.57 -0.63 -7.18
C PHE A 42 -6.73 -1.41 -6.16
N LEU A 43 -5.42 -1.17 -6.13
CA LEU A 43 -4.53 -1.75 -5.11
C LEU A 43 -4.89 -1.26 -3.71
N GLY A 44 -5.19 0.03 -3.56
CA GLY A 44 -5.66 0.63 -2.31
C GLY A 44 -6.99 0.04 -1.83
N ILE A 45 -7.98 -0.16 -2.71
CA ILE A 45 -9.29 -0.74 -2.36
C ILE A 45 -9.10 -2.14 -1.80
N ASN A 46 -8.26 -2.95 -2.44
CA ASN A 46 -7.91 -4.28 -1.93
C ASN A 46 -7.23 -4.20 -0.55
N GLY A 47 -6.34 -3.22 -0.33
CA GLY A 47 -5.75 -2.94 0.98
C GLY A 47 -6.78 -2.55 2.05
N GLY A 48 -7.79 -1.77 1.69
CA GLY A 48 -8.91 -1.42 2.57
C GLY A 48 -9.78 -2.63 2.92
N PHE A 49 -10.11 -3.49 1.95
CA PHE A 49 -10.80 -4.76 2.21
C PHE A 49 -9.98 -5.69 3.11
N CYS A 50 -8.68 -5.77 2.88
CA CYS A 50 -7.74 -6.50 3.72
C CYS A 50 -7.82 -6.00 5.18
N GLY A 51 -7.83 -4.69 5.39
CA GLY A 51 -8.04 -4.08 6.71
C GLY A 51 -9.37 -4.43 7.37
N LEU A 52 -10.47 -4.43 6.62
CA LEU A 52 -11.78 -4.85 7.13
C LEU A 52 -11.82 -6.33 7.55
N ILE A 53 -11.23 -7.21 6.73
CA ILE A 53 -11.14 -8.64 7.03
C ILE A 53 -10.28 -8.87 8.28
N ALA A 54 -9.12 -8.22 8.37
CA ALA A 54 -8.26 -8.26 9.54
C ALA A 54 -9.04 -7.83 10.80
N ASN A 55 -9.74 -6.70 10.73
CA ASN A 55 -10.53 -6.19 11.84
C ASN A 55 -11.61 -7.18 12.29
N ASN A 56 -12.34 -7.78 11.35
CA ASN A 56 -13.37 -8.77 11.67
C ASN A 56 -12.80 -10.02 12.36
N LEU A 57 -11.62 -10.49 11.91
CA LEU A 57 -10.93 -11.63 12.53
C LEU A 57 -10.49 -11.31 13.97
N PHE A 58 -9.87 -10.14 14.20
CA PHE A 58 -9.45 -9.74 15.55
C PHE A 58 -10.64 -9.52 16.49
N ARG A 59 -11.73 -8.91 16.00
CA ARG A 59 -12.96 -8.72 16.79
C ARG A 59 -13.59 -10.05 17.20
N ARG A 60 -13.55 -11.07 16.33
CA ARG A 60 -14.04 -12.42 16.66
C ARG A 60 -13.16 -13.12 17.70
N ILE A 61 -11.85 -12.91 17.68
CA ILE A 61 -10.93 -13.51 18.66
C ILE A 61 -11.02 -12.81 20.03
N LEU A 62 -11.18 -11.48 20.04
CA LEU A 62 -11.25 -10.65 21.26
C LEU A 62 -12.69 -10.41 21.75
N ASN A 63 -13.67 -11.06 21.13
CA ASN A 63 -15.11 -10.95 21.44
C ASN A 63 -15.64 -9.49 21.51
N VAL A 64 -15.13 -8.62 20.65
CA VAL A 64 -15.48 -7.18 20.65
C VAL A 64 -16.69 -6.93 19.75
N THR A 65 -17.88 -6.86 20.35
CA THR A 65 -19.14 -6.59 19.65
C THR A 65 -19.43 -5.10 19.46
N GLN A 66 -18.91 -4.25 20.34
CA GLN A 66 -19.12 -2.80 20.35
C GLN A 66 -18.25 -2.05 19.32
N ALA A 67 -18.67 -0.83 18.95
CA ALA A 67 -17.93 0.11 18.08
C ALA A 67 -17.54 -0.45 16.69
N GLY A 68 -18.44 -1.19 16.05
CA GLY A 68 -18.10 -1.90 14.81
C GLY A 68 -17.85 -1.00 13.60
N ILE A 69 -18.59 0.10 13.49
CA ILE A 69 -18.44 1.09 12.41
C ILE A 69 -17.24 2.01 12.70
N ALA A 70 -17.05 2.39 13.97
CA ALA A 70 -15.96 3.26 14.38
C ALA A 70 -14.57 2.61 14.25
N SER A 71 -14.48 1.27 14.34
CA SER A 71 -13.25 0.53 14.09
C SER A 71 -13.07 0.13 12.63
N SER A 72 -14.15 -0.06 11.85
CA SER A 72 -14.06 -0.47 10.44
C SER A 72 -13.62 0.68 9.52
N LEU A 73 -14.07 1.91 9.80
CA LEU A 73 -13.70 3.11 9.04
C LEU A 73 -12.18 3.35 8.98
N PRO A 74 -11.45 3.48 10.11
CA PRO A 74 -10.01 3.70 10.08
C PRO A 74 -9.27 2.50 9.49
N MET A 75 -9.79 1.28 9.68
CA MET A 75 -9.22 0.05 9.10
C MET A 75 -9.38 -0.04 7.58
N ALA A 76 -10.38 0.62 6.99
CA ALA A 76 -10.53 0.68 5.54
C ALA A 76 -9.76 1.86 4.96
N VAL A 77 -9.92 3.04 5.55
CA VAL A 77 -9.42 4.31 4.99
C VAL A 77 -7.91 4.42 5.13
N LEU A 78 -7.33 4.07 6.29
CA LEU A 78 -5.89 4.22 6.51
C LEU A 78 -5.07 3.29 5.60
N PRO A 79 -5.36 1.98 5.49
CA PRO A 79 -4.62 1.11 4.58
C PRO A 79 -4.84 1.46 3.10
N PHE A 80 -6.05 1.93 2.74
CA PHE A 80 -6.33 2.42 1.40
C PHE A 80 -5.43 3.60 1.04
N LEU A 81 -5.44 4.66 1.85
CA LEU A 81 -4.66 5.88 1.61
C LEU A 81 -3.17 5.59 1.67
N ALA A 82 -2.71 4.81 2.66
CA ALA A 82 -1.30 4.48 2.82
C ALA A 82 -0.77 3.68 1.63
N THR A 83 -1.55 2.70 1.14
CA THR A 83 -1.16 1.91 -0.05
C THR A 83 -1.14 2.79 -1.31
N ALA A 84 -2.16 3.63 -1.50
CA ALA A 84 -2.24 4.51 -2.67
C ALA A 84 -1.09 5.53 -2.67
N ALA A 85 -0.84 6.21 -1.55
CA ALA A 85 0.22 7.21 -1.42
C ALA A 85 1.61 6.60 -1.63
N MET A 86 1.89 5.46 -0.97
CA MET A 86 3.18 4.78 -1.13
C MET A 86 3.41 4.25 -2.54
N TYR A 87 2.36 3.71 -3.18
CA TYR A 87 2.46 3.25 -4.57
C TYR A 87 2.79 4.42 -5.50
N GLN A 88 2.18 5.59 -5.28
CA GLN A 88 2.46 6.78 -6.07
C GLN A 88 3.90 7.27 -5.88
N ALA A 89 4.36 7.43 -4.64
CA ALA A 89 5.69 7.97 -4.34
C ALA A 89 6.83 7.02 -4.76
N ALA A 90 6.67 5.71 -4.58
CA ALA A 90 7.77 4.77 -4.78
C ALA A 90 7.78 4.07 -6.15
N ILE A 91 6.71 4.21 -6.93
CA ILE A 91 6.60 3.61 -8.27
C ILE A 91 6.25 4.67 -9.31
N THR A 92 5.11 5.35 -9.16
CA THR A 92 4.64 6.29 -10.18
C THR A 92 5.61 7.45 -10.40
N GLU A 93 6.08 8.10 -9.34
CA GLU A 93 7.03 9.22 -9.43
C GLU A 93 8.40 8.84 -10.02
N PRO A 94 9.11 7.80 -9.54
CA PRO A 94 10.40 7.43 -10.12
C PRO A 94 10.27 6.87 -11.54
N LEU A 95 9.12 6.29 -11.89
CA LEU A 95 8.86 5.82 -13.25
C LEU A 95 8.70 7.01 -14.22
N ILE A 96 7.91 8.03 -13.84
CA ILE A 96 7.73 9.24 -14.66
C ILE A 96 9.02 10.06 -14.76
N SER A 97 9.81 10.10 -13.68
CA SER A 97 11.08 10.83 -13.64
C SER A 97 12.20 10.15 -14.44
N GLY A 98 11.98 8.94 -14.95
CA GLY A 98 12.98 8.18 -15.69
C GLY A 98 14.10 7.56 -14.84
N ASP A 99 13.98 7.60 -13.51
CA ASP A 99 14.93 6.99 -12.58
C ASP A 99 14.74 5.45 -12.51
N LEU A 100 13.54 4.98 -12.85
CA LEU A 100 13.18 3.56 -12.83
C LEU A 100 13.20 2.93 -14.23
N THR A 101 14.39 2.63 -14.76
CA THR A 101 14.59 2.06 -16.11
C THR A 101 14.60 0.54 -16.20
N CYS A 102 14.37 -0.17 -15.08
CA CYS A 102 14.42 -1.63 -15.05
C CYS A 102 13.06 -2.25 -14.69
N ALA A 103 12.52 -3.06 -15.62
CA ALA A 103 11.31 -3.85 -15.43
C ALA A 103 11.29 -4.68 -14.12
N PRO A 104 12.34 -5.44 -13.75
CA PRO A 104 12.33 -6.22 -12.51
C PRO A 104 12.31 -5.34 -11.25
N CYS A 105 12.93 -4.16 -11.26
CA CYS A 105 12.90 -3.25 -10.11
C CYS A 105 11.49 -2.70 -9.87
N ALA A 106 10.78 -2.30 -10.94
CA ALA A 106 9.39 -1.89 -10.84
C ALA A 106 8.50 -3.01 -10.28
N MET A 107 8.70 -4.25 -10.76
CA MET A 107 7.96 -5.43 -10.29
C MET A 107 8.21 -5.75 -8.81
N VAL A 108 9.47 -5.75 -8.37
CA VAL A 108 9.84 -6.04 -6.97
C VAL A 108 9.33 -4.94 -6.04
N ARG A 109 9.48 -3.66 -6.41
CA ARG A 109 8.93 -2.53 -5.63
C ARG A 109 7.41 -2.62 -5.53
N GLY A 110 6.73 -2.93 -6.64
CA GLY A 110 5.30 -3.20 -6.71
C GLY A 110 4.81 -4.27 -5.74
N GLY A 111 5.42 -5.44 -5.80
CA GLY A 111 5.08 -6.56 -4.93
C GLY A 111 5.39 -6.27 -3.46
N LEU A 112 6.49 -5.56 -3.17
CA LEU A 112 6.87 -5.18 -1.81
C LEU A 112 5.86 -4.20 -1.22
N ILE A 113 5.48 -3.15 -1.95
CA ILE A 113 4.49 -2.16 -1.48
C ILE A 113 3.13 -2.83 -1.31
N GLY A 114 2.70 -3.66 -2.26
CA GLY A 114 1.47 -4.43 -2.13
C GLY A 114 1.45 -5.29 -0.87
N SER A 115 2.46 -6.13 -0.67
CA SER A 115 2.54 -7.03 0.48
C SER A 115 2.66 -6.30 1.82
N VAL A 116 3.50 -5.27 1.91
CA VAL A 116 3.74 -4.53 3.14
C VAL A 116 2.57 -3.59 3.46
N MET A 117 2.21 -2.69 2.56
CA MET A 117 1.20 -1.65 2.83
C MET A 117 -0.23 -2.17 2.68
N GLY A 118 -0.48 -3.04 1.70
CA GLY A 118 -1.81 -3.62 1.48
C GLY A 118 -2.08 -4.89 2.29
N GLY A 119 -1.05 -5.56 2.80
CA GLY A 119 -1.16 -6.86 3.48
C GLY A 119 -0.76 -6.83 4.96
N LEU A 120 0.49 -6.46 5.27
CA LEU A 120 1.03 -6.51 6.62
C LEU A 120 0.56 -5.33 7.49
N TYR A 121 0.58 -4.12 6.94
CA TYR A 121 0.17 -2.89 7.62
C TYR A 121 -1.23 -2.99 8.27
N PRO A 122 -2.30 -3.45 7.59
CA PRO A 122 -3.61 -3.60 8.23
C PRO A 122 -3.61 -4.60 9.41
N ILE A 123 -2.77 -5.65 9.37
CA ILE A 123 -2.66 -6.61 10.47
C ILE A 123 -2.02 -5.96 11.70
N PHE A 124 -0.93 -5.20 11.49
CA PHE A 124 -0.28 -4.46 12.57
C PHE A 124 -1.16 -3.35 13.14
N LEU A 125 -1.92 -2.66 12.30
CA LEU A 125 -2.85 -1.61 12.72
C LEU A 125 -4.05 -2.18 13.51
N ALA A 126 -4.50 -3.38 13.16
CA ALA A 126 -5.62 -4.06 13.83
C ALA A 126 -5.32 -4.45 15.29
N ILE A 127 -4.06 -4.75 15.63
CA ILE A 127 -3.66 -5.12 16.99
C ILE A 127 -3.94 -4.01 18.01
N PRO A 128 -3.35 -2.80 17.92
CA PRO A 128 -3.53 -1.76 18.93
C PRO A 128 -4.98 -1.24 18.99
N ILE A 129 -5.67 -1.16 17.85
CA ILE A 129 -7.05 -0.67 17.81
C ILE A 129 -7.99 -1.65 18.51
N ASN A 130 -7.90 -2.95 18.22
CA ASN A 130 -8.71 -3.96 18.89
C ASN A 130 -8.29 -4.19 20.35
N ALA A 131 -6.99 -4.06 20.67
CA ALA A 131 -6.50 -4.06 22.05
C ALA A 131 -7.11 -2.93 22.88
N GLY A 132 -7.08 -1.71 22.34
CA GLY A 132 -7.63 -0.53 23.00
C GLY A 132 -9.13 -0.65 23.24
N LEU A 133 -9.88 -1.17 22.25
CA LEU A 133 -11.30 -1.46 22.38
C LEU A 133 -11.57 -2.51 23.46
N ALA A 134 -10.83 -3.61 23.47
CA ALA A 134 -10.97 -4.65 24.48
C ALA A 134 -10.69 -4.12 25.90
N ALA A 135 -9.69 -3.25 26.05
CA ALA A 135 -9.35 -2.62 27.33
C ALA A 135 -10.41 -1.59 27.78
N ARG A 136 -11.00 -0.84 26.84
CA ARG A 136 -12.02 0.18 27.15
C ARG A 136 -13.37 -0.42 27.51
N TYR A 137 -13.77 -1.50 26.85
CA TYR A 137 -15.07 -2.15 27.03
C TYR A 137 -15.00 -3.43 27.88
N SER A 138 -13.86 -3.71 28.52
CA SER A 138 -13.60 -4.93 29.32
C SER A 138 -14.12 -6.21 28.66
N SER A 139 -14.02 -6.29 27.33
CA SER A 139 -14.68 -7.33 26.54
C SER A 139 -13.94 -8.67 26.57
N ALA A 140 -12.66 -8.65 26.91
CA ALA A 140 -11.83 -9.83 27.11
C ALA A 140 -10.82 -9.59 28.25
N PRO A 141 -10.47 -10.60 29.05
CA PRO A 141 -9.42 -10.49 30.04
C PRO A 141 -8.08 -10.27 29.32
N LEU A 142 -7.51 -9.06 29.45
CA LEU A 142 -6.17 -8.76 28.95
C LEU A 142 -5.13 -9.40 29.88
N PRO A 143 -4.04 -9.97 29.32
CA PRO A 143 -3.00 -10.61 30.11
C PRO A 143 -2.25 -9.61 30.98
N GLU A 144 -1.85 -10.05 32.17
CA GLU A 144 -0.96 -9.32 33.06
C GLU A 144 0.45 -9.19 32.43
N LYS A 145 1.22 -8.15 32.84
CA LYS A 145 2.42 -7.66 32.15
C LYS A 145 3.47 -8.73 31.81
N GLU A 146 3.51 -9.83 32.55
CA GLU A 146 4.51 -10.88 32.41
C GLU A 146 4.39 -11.71 31.12
N ASN A 147 3.20 -11.77 30.47
CA ASN A 147 2.96 -12.65 29.31
C ASN A 147 2.28 -11.97 28.09
N ILE A 148 2.29 -10.64 28.03
CA ILE A 148 1.54 -9.89 27.00
C ILE A 148 2.00 -10.20 25.57
N LEU A 149 3.30 -10.32 25.32
CA LEU A 149 3.85 -10.61 23.98
C LEU A 149 3.43 -11.99 23.48
N ARG A 150 3.48 -13.00 24.36
CA ARG A 150 3.10 -14.38 24.04
C ARG A 150 1.61 -14.48 23.68
N PHE A 151 0.78 -13.73 24.39
CA PHE A 151 -0.64 -13.62 24.10
C PHE A 151 -0.89 -13.00 22.71
N TRP A 152 -0.26 -11.86 22.41
CA TRP A 152 -0.42 -11.21 21.10
C TRP A 152 0.07 -12.09 19.95
N ILE A 153 1.20 -12.79 20.11
CA ILE A 153 1.69 -13.75 19.10
C ILE A 153 0.65 -14.86 18.85
N LYS A 154 0.07 -15.42 19.93
CA LYS A 154 -0.94 -16.49 19.83
C LYS A 154 -2.24 -16.00 19.18
N VAL A 155 -2.65 -14.77 19.47
CA VAL A 155 -3.84 -14.13 18.87
C VAL A 155 -3.61 -13.80 17.40
N SER A 156 -2.42 -13.32 17.04
CA SER A 156 -2.07 -12.92 15.67
C SER A 156 -1.80 -14.13 14.76
N GLN A 157 -1.28 -15.26 15.27
CA GLN A 157 -1.00 -16.47 14.49
C GLN A 157 -2.15 -16.91 13.55
N PRO A 158 -3.39 -17.13 14.03
CA PRO A 158 -4.50 -17.55 13.16
C PRO A 158 -4.91 -16.45 12.17
N VAL A 159 -4.72 -15.17 12.52
CA VAL A 159 -4.99 -14.04 11.61
C VAL A 159 -3.98 -14.03 10.49
N PHE A 160 -2.68 -14.09 10.79
CA PHE A 160 -1.62 -14.19 9.79
C PHE A 160 -1.79 -15.39 8.87
N LYS A 161 -2.18 -16.56 9.41
CA LYS A 161 -2.41 -17.76 8.59
C LYS A 161 -3.56 -17.57 7.58
N LYS A 162 -4.67 -16.94 7.98
CA LYS A 162 -5.80 -16.65 7.08
C LYS A 162 -5.49 -15.53 6.10
N MET A 163 -4.76 -14.52 6.55
CA MET A 163 -4.40 -13.35 5.75
C MET A 163 -3.20 -13.60 4.84
N SER A 164 -2.43 -14.68 5.05
CA SER A 164 -1.29 -15.05 4.20
C SER A 164 -1.67 -15.14 2.73
N PHE A 165 -2.86 -15.66 2.43
CA PHE A 165 -3.36 -15.71 1.05
C PHE A 165 -3.63 -14.31 0.49
N ALA A 166 -4.23 -13.42 1.28
CA ALA A 166 -4.46 -12.03 0.90
C ALA A 166 -3.14 -11.26 0.68
N ILE A 167 -2.13 -11.49 1.51
CA ILE A 167 -0.79 -10.88 1.35
C ILE A 167 -0.14 -11.34 0.04
N LEU A 168 -0.20 -12.63 -0.27
CA LEU A 168 0.35 -13.17 -1.53
C LEU A 168 -0.38 -12.61 -2.74
N LEU A 169 -1.72 -12.54 -2.69
CA LEU A 169 -2.50 -11.89 -3.74
C LEU A 169 -2.13 -10.43 -3.90
N GLN A 170 -1.99 -9.68 -2.81
CA GLN A 170 -1.62 -8.26 -2.85
C GLN A 170 -0.21 -8.04 -3.43
N ALA A 171 0.72 -8.97 -3.14
CA ALA A 171 2.04 -8.98 -3.75
C ALA A 171 1.96 -9.23 -5.27
N ALA A 172 1.20 -10.24 -5.69
CA ALA A 172 1.01 -10.58 -7.10
C ALA A 172 0.34 -9.44 -7.87
N PHE A 173 -0.71 -8.83 -7.29
CA PHE A 173 -1.39 -7.66 -7.86
C PHE A 173 -0.46 -6.45 -7.96
N GLY A 174 0.33 -6.15 -6.92
CA GLY A 174 1.30 -5.06 -6.94
C GLY A 174 2.38 -5.27 -8.00
N MET A 175 2.88 -6.51 -8.15
CA MET A 175 3.83 -6.89 -9.18
C MET A 175 3.26 -6.75 -10.59
N TYR A 176 2.05 -7.29 -10.81
CA TYR A 176 1.35 -7.23 -12.09
C TYR A 176 1.03 -5.80 -12.52
N LEU A 177 0.54 -4.98 -11.58
CA LEU A 177 0.20 -3.59 -11.88
C LEU A 177 1.47 -2.81 -12.26
N SER A 178 2.55 -3.01 -11.52
CA SER A 178 3.82 -2.32 -11.78
C SER A 178 4.46 -2.73 -13.12
N SER A 179 4.34 -4.01 -13.50
CA SER A 179 4.84 -4.47 -14.81
C SER A 179 4.05 -3.87 -15.97
N ARG A 180 2.72 -3.80 -15.84
CA ARG A 180 1.85 -3.13 -16.83
C ARG A 180 2.17 -1.66 -16.94
N GLN A 181 2.35 -0.99 -15.81
CA GLN A 181 2.62 0.44 -15.72
C GLN A 181 3.96 0.80 -16.35
N TYR A 182 4.99 -0.02 -16.10
CA TYR A 182 6.29 0.07 -16.77
C TYR A 182 6.18 -0.15 -18.30
N GLY A 183 5.47 -1.19 -18.74
CA GLY A 183 5.33 -1.50 -20.16
C GLY A 183 4.60 -0.41 -20.96
N ILE A 184 3.60 0.23 -20.37
CA ILE A 184 2.90 1.37 -21.00
C ILE A 184 3.83 2.59 -21.07
N PHE A 185 4.59 2.86 -20.00
CA PHE A 185 5.53 3.98 -19.96
C PHE A 185 6.63 3.84 -21.03
N MET A 186 7.22 2.66 -21.19
CA MET A 186 8.23 2.41 -22.22
C MET A 186 7.69 2.59 -23.65
N LYS A 187 6.45 2.13 -23.92
CA LYS A 187 5.80 2.35 -25.22
C LYS A 187 5.59 3.83 -25.52
N MET A 188 5.25 4.63 -24.50
CA MET A 188 5.08 6.07 -24.64
C MET A 188 6.40 6.77 -24.99
N LEU A 189 7.52 6.33 -24.43
CA LEU A 189 8.84 6.89 -24.75
C LEU A 189 9.29 6.59 -26.19
N GLN A 190 8.82 5.49 -26.79
CA GLN A 190 9.15 5.13 -28.17
C GLN A 190 8.32 5.90 -29.23
N LEU A 191 7.13 6.40 -28.87
CA LEU A 191 6.26 7.17 -29.77
C LEU A 191 6.88 8.49 -30.30
N PRO A 192 7.60 9.31 -29.49
CA PRO A 192 8.28 10.50 -29.98
C PRO A 192 9.34 10.22 -31.06
N GLU A 193 10.02 9.06 -30.99
CA GLU A 193 11.10 8.68 -31.89
C GLU A 193 10.58 8.16 -33.24
N ALA A 194 9.42 7.49 -33.22
CA ALA A 194 8.72 7.10 -34.45
C ALA A 194 8.11 8.30 -35.20
N SER A 195 7.64 9.34 -34.49
CA SER A 195 7.08 10.55 -35.13
C SER A 195 8.14 11.54 -35.64
N SER A 196 9.40 11.38 -35.25
CA SER A 196 10.52 12.22 -35.70
C SER A 196 11.29 11.65 -36.90
N ASN A 197 10.91 10.47 -37.39
CA ASN A 197 11.32 9.95 -38.70
C ASN A 197 10.16 10.06 -39.70
N PRO A 198 10.01 11.21 -40.41
CA PRO A 198 8.99 11.36 -41.45
C PRO A 198 9.28 10.55 -42.74
N GLU A 199 10.13 9.53 -42.70
CA GLU A 199 10.63 8.83 -43.91
C GLU A 199 10.10 7.39 -44.13
N GLU A 200 9.11 6.92 -43.36
CA GLU A 200 8.39 5.67 -43.67
C GLU A 200 6.88 5.88 -43.94
N LEU A 201 6.53 7.00 -44.60
CA LEU A 201 5.23 7.16 -45.26
C LEU A 201 5.40 7.43 -46.76
N LYS A 202 6.26 6.63 -47.39
CA LYS A 202 6.26 6.33 -48.81
C LYS A 202 6.77 4.92 -48.98
N ASP A 203 5.84 3.98 -48.97
CA ASP A 203 5.67 2.95 -50.01
C ASP A 203 4.30 2.28 -49.83
#